data_AF-A0A1R4FUB4-F1
#
_entry.id   AF-A0A1R4FUB4-F1
#
_cell.length_a   1.000
_cell.length_b   1.000
_cell.length_c   1.000
_cell.angle_alpha   90.00
_cell.angle_beta   90.00
_cell.angle_gamma   90.00
#
_symmetry.space_group_name_H-M   'P 1'
#
loop_
_entity.id
_entity.type
_entity.pdbx_description
1 polymer ?
#
loop_
_entity_poly.entity_id
_entity_poly.type
_entity_poly.pdbx_seq_one_letter_code
_entity_poly.pdbx_strand_id
1 'polypeptide(L)'
;MECADPDSTARHRYDTHFRLFVYEGPEATAMALDLRDTTIKEALENSRIFSEQDSRLWSLAVVDDGPGTGLIWISGMDYRIAPTSLREWRLRGDMQSRYLMARAQRDQPVVLPNGLRSIRMFPEWGVSIPLWESFTENYPVDPKTMPFGRRLKKDLDEWSAAWQAQAETNPEMPDTWRERGFELYERVQKALEDIAEVRPEF
;
A
#
# COMPACT_ATOMS: atom_id res chain seq x y z
N MET A 1 19.72 12.46 -22.70
CA MET A 1 19.50 11.00 -22.81
C MET A 1 20.84 10.41 -23.10
N GLU A 2 21.50 9.86 -22.09
CA GLU A 2 22.86 9.34 -22.19
C GLU A 2 22.73 7.82 -22.28
N CYS A 3 23.04 7.27 -23.46
CA CYS A 3 23.06 5.83 -23.66
C CYS A 3 24.26 5.26 -22.92
N ALA A 4 24.02 4.31 -22.02
CA ALA A 4 25.10 3.58 -21.35
C ALA A 4 25.93 2.81 -22.39
N ASP A 5 27.25 2.84 -22.21
CA ASP A 5 28.21 2.11 -23.03
C ASP A 5 27.99 0.58 -22.90
N PRO A 6 27.69 -0.15 -24.00
CA PRO A 6 27.48 -1.59 -23.96
C PRO A 6 28.74 -2.39 -23.55
N ASP A 7 29.94 -1.78 -23.63
CA ASP A 7 31.20 -2.39 -23.20
C ASP A 7 31.60 -2.01 -21.76
N SER A 8 30.72 -1.32 -21.02
CA SER A 8 30.83 -1.17 -19.57
C SER A 8 30.68 -2.53 -18.90
N THR A 9 31.80 -3.26 -18.80
CA THR A 9 31.94 -4.49 -18.02
C THR A 9 31.99 -4.14 -16.53
N ALA A 10 30.92 -3.50 -16.04
CA ALA A 10 30.63 -3.45 -14.63
C ALA A 10 30.64 -4.89 -14.12
N ARG A 11 31.43 -5.16 -13.07
CA ARG A 11 31.51 -6.47 -12.41
C ARG A 11 30.11 -7.07 -12.31
N HIS A 12 29.82 -8.08 -13.11
CA HIS A 12 28.57 -8.81 -13.01
C HIS A 12 28.60 -9.53 -11.66
N ARG A 13 27.91 -8.96 -10.68
CA ARG A 13 27.60 -9.63 -9.43
C ARG A 13 26.44 -10.58 -9.70
N TYR A 14 26.75 -11.87 -9.73
CA TYR A 14 25.75 -12.95 -9.83
C TYR A 14 25.21 -13.36 -8.46
N ASP A 15 25.83 -12.86 -7.38
CA ASP A 15 25.43 -12.99 -5.98
C ASP A 15 24.29 -12.03 -5.65
N THR A 16 23.10 -12.30 -6.19
CA THR A 16 21.92 -11.52 -5.77
C THR A 16 21.51 -11.96 -4.38
N HIS A 17 21.55 -11.02 -3.43
CA HIS A 17 21.11 -11.22 -2.06
C HIS A 17 19.76 -10.54 -1.86
N PHE A 18 18.73 -11.34 -1.60
CA PHE A 18 17.42 -10.83 -1.21
C PHE A 18 17.18 -11.00 0.28
N ARG A 19 16.35 -10.12 0.85
CA ARG A 19 15.81 -10.27 2.19
C ARG A 19 14.29 -10.29 2.14
N LEU A 20 13.72 -11.39 2.60
CA LEU A 20 12.29 -11.60 2.78
C LEU A 20 11.92 -11.29 4.23
N PHE A 21 10.86 -10.50 4.43
CA PHE A 21 10.22 -10.30 5.71
C PHE A 21 8.82 -10.90 5.68
N VAL A 22 8.47 -11.69 6.69
CA VAL A 22 7.11 -12.19 6.92
C VAL A 22 6.63 -11.67 8.26
N TYR A 23 5.45 -11.05 8.27
CA TYR A 23 4.91 -10.36 9.43
C TYR A 23 3.76 -11.15 10.07
N GLU A 24 3.76 -11.20 11.40
CA GLU A 24 2.78 -11.94 12.19
C GLU A 24 2.15 -11.09 13.29
N GLY A 25 0.86 -11.34 13.50
CA GLY A 25 0.08 -10.76 14.59
C GLY A 25 -0.18 -9.26 14.46
N PRO A 26 -0.87 -8.68 15.46
CA PRO A 26 -1.25 -7.27 15.48
C PRO A 26 -0.05 -6.33 15.54
N GLU A 27 1.03 -6.74 16.21
CA GLU A 27 2.26 -5.95 16.39
C GLU A 27 3.22 -6.04 15.19
N ALA A 28 2.81 -6.72 14.11
CA ALA A 28 3.65 -6.94 12.92
C ALA A 28 5.05 -7.47 13.25
N THR A 29 5.14 -8.47 14.14
CA THR A 29 6.42 -9.12 14.46
C THR A 29 6.98 -9.75 13.19
N ALA A 30 8.23 -9.43 12.84
CA ALA A 30 8.81 -9.80 11.57
C ALA A 30 9.85 -10.93 11.72
N MET A 31 9.65 -12.02 10.98
CA MET A 31 10.70 -12.98 10.65
C MET A 31 11.42 -12.49 9.40
N ALA A 32 12.75 -12.42 9.43
CA ALA A 32 13.58 -12.05 8.29
C ALA A 32 14.41 -13.23 7.80
N LEU A 33 14.40 -13.49 6.49
CA LEU A 33 15.19 -14.53 5.85
C LEU A 33 16.05 -13.93 4.74
N ASP A 34 17.35 -14.25 4.79
CA ASP A 34 18.29 -13.92 3.73
C ASP A 34 18.30 -15.04 2.69
N LEU A 35 17.94 -14.70 1.46
CA LEU A 35 17.95 -15.60 0.31
C LEU A 35 19.16 -15.22 -0.57
N ARG A 36 20.16 -16.07 -0.57
CA ARG A 36 21.41 -15.90 -1.34
C ARG A 36 21.43 -16.85 -2.53
N ASP A 37 22.19 -16.49 -3.55
CA ASP A 37 22.41 -17.31 -4.75
C ASP A 37 21.11 -17.77 -5.41
N THR A 38 20.08 -16.92 -5.34
CA THR A 38 18.74 -17.20 -5.86
C THR A 38 18.35 -16.19 -6.90
N THR A 39 17.50 -16.59 -7.83
CA THR A 39 16.87 -15.69 -8.80
C THR A 39 15.70 -14.94 -8.17
N ILE A 40 15.27 -13.83 -8.77
CA ILE A 40 14.05 -13.13 -8.33
C ILE A 40 12.81 -14.04 -8.37
N LYS A 41 12.74 -14.96 -9.33
CA LYS A 41 11.62 -15.90 -9.46
C LYS A 41 11.56 -16.83 -8.24
N GLU A 42 12.67 -17.45 -7.90
CA GLU A 42 12.79 -18.32 -6.72
C GLU A 42 12.57 -17.54 -5.43
N ALA A 43 13.06 -16.30 -5.33
CA ALA A 43 12.80 -15.44 -4.18
C ALA A 43 11.29 -15.18 -3.99
N LEU A 44 10.56 -14.88 -5.07
CA LEU A 44 9.10 -14.72 -5.03
C LEU A 44 8.34 -16.01 -4.72
N GLU A 45 8.83 -17.17 -5.20
CA GLU A 45 8.29 -18.48 -4.84
C GLU A 45 8.50 -18.76 -3.34
N ASN A 46 9.68 -18.48 -2.81
CA ASN A 46 9.97 -18.56 -1.38
C ASN A 46 9.05 -17.64 -0.57
N SER A 47 8.84 -16.39 -1.02
CA SER A 47 7.89 -15.48 -0.37
C SER A 47 6.50 -16.09 -0.22
N ARG A 48 5.98 -16.76 -1.26
CA ARG A 48 4.67 -17.45 -1.19
C ARG A 48 4.70 -18.65 -0.24
N ILE A 49 5.80 -19.39 -0.18
CA ILE A 49 5.93 -20.53 0.72
C ILE A 49 5.94 -20.05 2.18
N PHE A 50 6.81 -19.10 2.53
CA PHE A 50 6.97 -18.62 3.91
C PHE A 50 5.79 -17.75 4.39
N SER A 51 5.05 -17.11 3.47
CA SER A 51 3.80 -16.43 3.80
C SER A 51 2.57 -17.34 3.79
N GLU A 52 2.75 -18.66 3.59
CA GLU A 52 1.67 -19.64 3.50
C GLU A 52 0.60 -19.25 2.45
N GLN A 53 1.05 -18.92 1.24
CA GLN A 53 0.22 -18.44 0.13
C GLN A 53 -0.52 -17.14 0.49
N ASP A 54 0.23 -16.12 0.88
CA ASP A 54 -0.24 -14.79 1.26
C ASP A 54 -1.17 -14.77 2.50
N SER A 55 -1.19 -15.84 3.32
CA SER A 55 -1.93 -15.84 4.60
C SER A 55 -1.29 -14.90 5.64
N ARG A 56 -0.05 -14.50 5.40
CA ARG A 56 0.72 -13.51 6.18
C ARG A 56 1.15 -12.37 5.27
N LEU A 57 1.24 -11.16 5.82
CA LEU A 57 1.87 -10.04 5.13
C LEU A 57 3.35 -10.35 4.92
N TRP A 58 3.90 -9.95 3.79
CA TRP A 58 5.32 -10.11 3.50
C TRP A 58 5.85 -9.04 2.55
N SER A 59 7.13 -8.74 2.67
CA SER A 59 7.87 -7.84 1.78
C SER A 59 9.20 -8.45 1.38
N LEU A 60 9.70 -8.05 0.22
CA LEU A 60 10.94 -8.56 -0.36
C LEU A 60 11.79 -7.39 -0.85
N ALA A 61 13.06 -7.39 -0.47
CA ALA A 61 14.04 -6.40 -0.89
C ALA A 61 15.30 -7.06 -1.46
N VAL A 62 15.99 -6.36 -2.36
CA VAL A 62 17.41 -6.61 -2.62
C VAL A 62 18.22 -5.99 -1.48
N VAL A 63 19.19 -6.73 -0.98
CA VAL A 63 20.20 -6.21 -0.04
C VAL A 63 21.32 -5.59 -0.86
N ASP A 64 21.54 -4.29 -0.68
CA ASP A 64 22.70 -3.59 -1.23
C ASP A 64 23.87 -3.72 -0.25
N ASP A 65 24.87 -4.54 -0.59
CA ASP A 65 26.10 -4.73 0.18
C ASP A 65 27.15 -3.63 -0.05
N GLY A 66 26.76 -2.49 -0.62
CA GLY A 66 27.62 -1.32 -0.81
C GLY A 66 27.98 -0.59 0.49
N PRO A 67 28.77 0.51 0.41
CA PRO A 67 29.26 1.29 1.56
C PRO A 67 28.17 1.96 2.43
N GLY A 68 26.89 1.77 2.10
CA GLY A 68 25.74 2.29 2.83
C GLY A 68 24.63 1.26 2.93
N THR A 69 24.97 0.05 3.39
CA THR A 69 24.14 -1.17 3.41
C THR A 69 22.64 -0.86 3.51
N GLY A 70 21.91 -1.15 2.44
CA GLY A 70 20.55 -0.67 2.25
C GLY A 70 19.60 -1.75 1.76
N LEU A 71 18.29 -1.55 1.97
CA LEU A 71 17.26 -2.40 1.39
C LEU A 71 16.59 -1.66 0.23
N ILE A 72 16.59 -2.29 -0.93
CA ILE A 72 15.87 -1.82 -2.11
C ILE A 72 14.62 -2.68 -2.24
N TRP A 73 13.47 -2.14 -1.84
CA TRP A 73 12.19 -2.86 -1.86
C TRP A 73 11.75 -3.20 -3.29
N ILE A 74 11.49 -4.48 -3.52
CA ILE A 74 10.98 -5.03 -4.79
C ILE A 74 9.47 -5.26 -4.67
N SER A 75 9.03 -5.74 -3.52
CA SER A 75 7.62 -5.94 -3.22
C SER A 75 7.34 -5.51 -1.80
N GLY A 76 6.40 -4.60 -1.64
CA GLY A 76 6.07 -4.07 -0.33
C GLY A 76 7.12 -3.13 0.25
N MET A 77 7.08 -2.98 1.56
CA MET A 77 8.01 -2.18 2.36
C MET A 77 8.12 -2.78 3.77
N ASP A 78 8.85 -2.15 4.67
CA ASP A 78 8.79 -2.53 6.07
C ASP A 78 7.41 -2.21 6.65
N TYR A 79 6.59 -3.23 6.90
CA TYR A 79 5.22 -3.05 7.39
C TYR A 79 5.16 -2.43 8.80
N ARG A 80 6.26 -2.46 9.54
CA ARG A 80 6.36 -1.84 10.88
C ARG A 80 6.54 -0.33 10.83
N ILE A 81 6.88 0.22 9.66
CA ILE A 81 7.13 1.64 9.46
C ILE A 81 5.91 2.26 8.78
N ALA A 82 5.44 3.38 9.32
CA ALA A 82 4.34 4.14 8.73
C ALA A 82 4.79 4.77 7.41
N PRO A 83 4.00 4.67 6.32
CA PRO A 83 4.32 5.35 5.07
C PRO A 83 4.32 6.88 5.21
N THR A 84 5.29 7.51 4.57
CA THR A 84 5.51 8.96 4.54
C THR A 84 5.36 9.56 3.14
N SER A 85 5.24 8.72 2.11
CA SER A 85 5.07 9.15 0.71
C SER A 85 4.03 8.30 -0.02
N LEU A 86 3.50 8.82 -1.14
CA LEU A 86 2.59 8.06 -2.00
C LEU A 86 3.21 6.76 -2.52
N ARG A 87 4.53 6.75 -2.76
CA ARG A 87 5.23 5.53 -3.20
C ARG A 87 5.20 4.47 -2.10
N GLU A 88 5.47 4.85 -0.86
CA GLU A 88 5.39 3.95 0.28
C GLU A 88 3.96 3.47 0.52
N TRP A 89 2.97 4.35 0.36
CA TRP A 89 1.55 3.95 0.42
C TRP A 89 1.16 2.93 -0.63
N ARG A 90 1.64 3.07 -1.87
CA ARG A 90 1.44 2.06 -2.92
C ARG A 90 2.06 0.72 -2.54
N LEU A 91 3.31 0.72 -2.08
CA LEU A 91 4.00 -0.48 -1.65
C LEU A 91 3.27 -1.19 -0.49
N ARG A 92 2.85 -0.43 0.54
CA ARG A 92 2.05 -0.97 1.65
C ARG A 92 0.70 -1.48 1.19
N GLY A 93 0.03 -0.74 0.29
CA GLY A 93 -1.26 -1.11 -0.29
C GLY A 93 -1.20 -2.42 -1.08
N ASP A 94 -0.13 -2.65 -1.84
CA ASP A 94 0.08 -3.90 -2.57
C ASP A 94 0.24 -5.11 -1.63
N MET A 95 0.98 -4.94 -0.53
CA MET A 95 1.12 -5.98 0.51
C MET A 95 -0.23 -6.33 1.12
N GLN A 96 -0.96 -5.30 1.56
CA GLN A 96 -2.29 -5.46 2.16
C GLN A 96 -3.26 -6.11 1.18
N SER A 97 -3.23 -5.72 -0.09
CA SER A 97 -4.15 -6.25 -1.09
C SER A 97 -3.92 -7.74 -1.34
N ARG A 98 -2.66 -8.21 -1.44
CA ARG A 98 -2.36 -9.64 -1.55
C ARG A 98 -2.90 -10.43 -0.36
N TYR A 99 -2.63 -9.95 0.85
CA TYR A 99 -3.07 -10.57 2.08
C TYR A 99 -4.60 -10.61 2.22
N LEU A 100 -5.28 -9.49 1.96
CA LEU A 100 -6.74 -9.41 2.07
C LEU A 100 -7.44 -10.25 0.99
N MET A 101 -6.90 -10.29 -0.23
CA MET A 101 -7.37 -11.17 -1.30
C MET A 101 -7.26 -12.64 -0.89
N ALA A 102 -6.12 -13.05 -0.33
CA ALA A 102 -5.90 -14.41 0.17
C ALA A 102 -6.89 -14.79 1.28
N ARG A 103 -7.26 -13.86 2.16
CA ARG A 103 -8.28 -14.08 3.19
C ARG A 103 -9.68 -14.21 2.61
N ALA A 104 -10.05 -13.32 1.69
CA ALA A 104 -11.33 -13.38 0.99
C ALA A 104 -11.52 -14.71 0.25
N GLN A 105 -10.49 -15.20 -0.44
CA GLN A 105 -10.50 -16.50 -1.13
C GLN A 105 -10.66 -17.71 -0.20
N ARG A 106 -10.43 -17.54 1.11
CA ARG A 106 -10.56 -18.58 2.13
C ARG A 106 -11.78 -18.37 3.04
N ASP A 107 -12.70 -17.50 2.64
CA ASP A 107 -13.89 -17.11 3.44
C ASP A 107 -13.53 -16.62 4.85
N GLN A 108 -12.37 -15.97 5.00
CA GLN A 108 -11.92 -15.40 6.27
C GLN A 108 -12.31 -13.90 6.37
N PRO A 109 -12.42 -13.35 7.60
CA PRO A 109 -12.65 -11.92 7.77
C PRO A 109 -11.60 -11.08 7.03
N VAL A 110 -12.06 -10.14 6.19
CA VAL A 110 -11.22 -9.27 5.35
C VAL A 110 -10.73 -8.08 6.17
N VAL A 111 -9.84 -8.36 7.11
CA VAL A 111 -9.21 -7.37 7.99
C VAL A 111 -7.70 -7.62 8.07
N LEU A 112 -6.94 -6.55 8.31
CA LEU A 112 -5.50 -6.55 8.55
C LEU A 112 -5.13 -7.40 9.78
N PRO A 113 -3.84 -7.77 9.97
CA PRO A 113 -3.43 -8.60 11.11
C PRO A 113 -3.77 -8.03 12.49
N ASN A 114 -3.91 -6.70 12.59
CA ASN A 114 -4.34 -6.00 13.80
C ASN A 114 -5.86 -5.84 13.93
N GLY A 115 -6.65 -6.43 13.03
CA GLY A 115 -8.11 -6.35 13.01
C GLY A 115 -8.69 -5.11 12.33
N LEU A 116 -7.86 -4.16 11.90
CA LEU A 116 -8.33 -2.98 11.18
C LEU A 116 -8.78 -3.31 9.76
N ARG A 117 -9.73 -2.54 9.24
CA ARG A 117 -10.10 -2.53 7.82
C ARG A 117 -9.01 -1.84 6.99
N SER A 118 -8.93 -2.12 5.68
CA SER A 118 -8.08 -1.36 4.74
C SER A 118 -8.99 -0.54 3.84
N ILE A 119 -9.00 0.77 4.04
CA ILE A 119 -9.83 1.71 3.27
C ILE A 119 -8.93 2.51 2.33
N ARG A 120 -9.33 2.61 1.06
CA ARG A 120 -8.67 3.42 0.04
C ARG A 120 -9.40 4.73 -0.09
N MET A 121 -8.68 5.84 -0.16
CA MET A 121 -9.23 7.17 -0.34
C MET A 121 -8.82 7.74 -1.69
N PHE A 122 -9.77 7.88 -2.62
CA PHE A 122 -9.59 8.49 -3.94
C PHE A 122 -10.95 8.87 -4.55
N PRO A 123 -11.03 9.97 -5.34
CA PRO A 123 -12.26 10.39 -5.98
C PRO A 123 -12.66 9.46 -7.14
N GLU A 124 -13.95 9.34 -7.41
CA GLU A 124 -14.51 8.61 -8.56
C GLU A 124 -15.79 9.28 -9.03
N TRP A 125 -16.14 9.07 -10.28
CA TRP A 125 -17.37 9.59 -10.88
C TRP A 125 -18.62 9.13 -10.15
N GLY A 126 -19.50 10.08 -9.83
CA GLY A 126 -20.80 9.78 -9.20
C GLY A 126 -20.73 9.42 -7.71
N VAL A 127 -19.57 9.55 -7.07
CA VAL A 127 -19.38 9.20 -5.65
C VAL A 127 -19.00 10.41 -4.80
N SER A 128 -19.86 10.73 -3.82
CA SER A 128 -19.65 11.85 -2.89
C SER A 128 -18.62 11.54 -1.80
N ILE A 129 -18.59 10.29 -1.31
CA ILE A 129 -17.65 9.88 -0.25
C ILE A 129 -16.56 9.01 -0.87
N PRO A 130 -15.34 9.55 -1.05
CA PRO A 130 -14.28 8.94 -1.86
C PRO A 130 -13.55 7.84 -1.07
N LEU A 131 -14.28 6.90 -0.48
CA LEU A 131 -13.76 5.83 0.38
C LEU A 131 -14.20 4.46 -0.13
N TRP A 132 -13.22 3.56 -0.24
CA TRP A 132 -13.40 2.27 -0.91
C TRP A 132 -12.80 1.14 -0.08
N GLU A 133 -13.49 0.01 -0.02
CA GLU A 133 -13.01 -1.19 0.66
C GLU A 133 -12.99 -2.37 -0.31
N SER A 134 -11.79 -2.79 -0.71
CA SER A 134 -11.63 -3.92 -1.61
C SER A 134 -11.96 -5.25 -0.93
N PHE A 135 -12.40 -6.23 -1.73
CA PHE A 135 -12.67 -7.62 -1.32
C PHE A 135 -13.83 -7.78 -0.32
N THR A 136 -14.69 -6.78 -0.19
CA THR A 136 -15.95 -6.87 0.57
C THR A 136 -17.14 -6.59 -0.35
N GLU A 137 -18.34 -6.91 0.11
CA GLU A 137 -19.59 -6.55 -0.59
C GLU A 137 -19.87 -5.04 -0.54
N ASN A 138 -19.15 -4.29 0.31
CA ASN A 138 -19.28 -2.86 0.52
C ASN A 138 -18.16 -2.09 -0.21
N TYR A 139 -18.04 -2.30 -1.53
CA TYR A 139 -16.92 -1.74 -2.30
C TYR A 139 -16.84 -0.21 -2.17
N PRO A 140 -17.91 0.57 -2.42
CA PRO A 140 -18.04 1.90 -1.82
C PRO A 140 -18.39 1.74 -0.34
N VAL A 141 -17.62 2.41 0.51
CA VAL A 141 -17.92 2.46 1.94
C VAL A 141 -19.27 3.16 2.16
N ASP A 142 -20.20 2.52 2.87
CA ASP A 142 -21.44 3.20 3.28
C ASP A 142 -21.10 4.33 4.28
N PRO A 143 -21.35 5.61 3.93
CA PRO A 143 -21.05 6.73 4.81
C PRO A 143 -21.81 6.70 6.14
N LYS A 144 -22.93 5.96 6.24
CA LYS A 144 -23.70 5.82 7.48
C LYS A 144 -23.01 4.91 8.50
N THR A 145 -22.12 4.04 8.04
CA THR A 145 -21.38 3.10 8.90
C THR A 145 -20.11 3.71 9.49
N MET A 146 -19.76 4.93 9.07
CA MET A 146 -18.52 5.58 9.46
C MET A 146 -18.74 6.67 10.52
N PRO A 147 -17.91 6.71 11.57
CA PRO A 147 -18.04 7.67 12.68
C PRO A 147 -17.55 9.09 12.33
N PHE A 148 -17.62 9.51 11.06
CA PHE A 148 -17.22 10.86 10.68
C PHE A 148 -18.27 11.90 11.06
N GLY A 149 -17.83 13.00 11.67
CA GLY A 149 -18.70 14.16 11.91
C GLY A 149 -19.21 14.78 10.60
N ARG A 150 -20.39 15.41 10.66
CA ARG A 150 -21.05 16.06 9.49
C ARG A 150 -20.13 17.00 8.71
N ARG A 151 -19.23 17.70 9.39
CA ARG A 151 -18.26 18.62 8.77
C ARG A 151 -17.25 17.89 7.89
N LEU A 152 -16.63 16.81 8.39
CA LEU A 152 -15.65 16.05 7.60
C LEU A 152 -16.31 15.41 6.38
N LYS A 153 -17.54 14.90 6.54
CA LYS A 153 -18.33 14.37 5.43
C LYS A 153 -18.54 15.41 4.33
N LYS A 154 -18.94 16.63 4.72
CA LYS A 154 -19.13 17.73 3.78
C LYS A 154 -17.82 18.12 3.07
N ASP A 155 -16.72 18.21 3.81
CA ASP A 155 -15.44 18.58 3.23
C ASP A 155 -14.92 17.53 2.21
N LEU A 156 -15.18 16.23 2.46
CA LEU A 156 -14.86 15.15 1.52
C LEU A 156 -15.71 15.22 0.24
N ASP A 157 -17.00 15.52 0.39
CA ASP A 157 -17.94 15.71 -0.73
C ASP A 157 -17.52 16.88 -1.62
N GLU A 158 -17.20 18.03 -1.03
CA GLU A 158 -16.71 19.21 -1.76
C GLU A 158 -15.39 18.92 -2.50
N TRP A 159 -14.47 18.18 -1.87
CA TRP A 159 -13.20 17.79 -2.49
C TRP A 159 -13.37 16.81 -3.66
N SER A 160 -14.27 15.82 -3.52
CA SER A 160 -14.63 14.88 -4.59
C SER A 160 -15.35 15.60 -5.74
N ALA A 161 -16.29 16.49 -5.44
CA ALA A 161 -17.01 17.28 -6.43
C ALA A 161 -16.09 18.20 -7.26
N ALA A 162 -15.06 18.77 -6.63
CA ALA A 162 -14.06 19.58 -7.35
C ALA A 162 -13.27 18.74 -8.39
N TRP A 163 -12.96 17.49 -8.08
CA TRP A 163 -12.35 16.55 -9.03
C TRP A 163 -13.32 16.24 -10.17
N GLN A 164 -14.58 15.89 -9.86
CA GLN A 164 -15.59 15.59 -10.88
C GLN A 164 -15.86 16.77 -11.83
N ALA A 165 -15.81 18.01 -11.34
CA ALA A 165 -16.01 19.19 -12.18
C ALA A 165 -14.89 19.44 -13.19
N GLN A 166 -13.69 18.89 -12.97
CA GLN A 166 -12.49 19.20 -13.77
C GLN A 166 -11.96 18.00 -14.56
N ALA A 167 -12.12 16.78 -14.05
CA ALA A 167 -11.48 15.58 -14.57
C ALA A 167 -11.84 15.24 -16.03
N GLU A 168 -12.99 15.69 -16.54
CA GLU A 168 -13.35 15.55 -17.96
C GLU A 168 -12.51 16.44 -18.90
N THR A 169 -12.03 17.58 -18.40
CA THR A 169 -11.40 18.63 -19.21
C THR A 169 -9.91 18.81 -18.94
N ASN A 170 -9.46 18.45 -17.74
CA ASN A 170 -8.07 18.45 -17.34
C ASN A 170 -7.78 17.21 -16.48
N PRO A 171 -7.00 16.24 -16.99
CA PRO A 171 -6.68 15.03 -16.23
C PRO A 171 -5.72 15.29 -15.05
N GLU A 172 -5.01 16.43 -15.03
CA GLU A 172 -4.10 16.79 -13.94
C GLU A 172 -4.73 17.84 -13.02
N MET A 173 -5.07 17.41 -11.81
CA MET A 173 -5.56 18.30 -10.75
C MET A 173 -4.45 19.24 -10.27
N PRO A 174 -4.78 20.47 -9.86
CA PRO A 174 -3.80 21.40 -9.29
C PRO A 174 -3.24 20.89 -7.95
N ASP A 175 -2.01 21.27 -7.62
CA ASP A 175 -1.33 20.88 -6.37
C ASP A 175 -2.17 21.23 -5.12
N THR A 176 -2.89 22.35 -5.15
CA THR A 176 -3.77 22.79 -4.06
C THR A 176 -4.91 21.80 -3.78
N TRP A 177 -5.41 21.10 -4.80
CA TRP A 177 -6.40 20.04 -4.62
C TRP A 177 -5.78 18.82 -3.92
N ARG A 178 -4.53 18.48 -4.28
CA ARG A 178 -3.79 17.37 -3.68
C ARG A 178 -3.40 17.66 -2.22
N GLU A 179 -2.91 18.87 -1.93
CA GLU A 179 -2.64 19.33 -0.56
C GLU A 179 -3.89 19.21 0.31
N ARG A 180 -5.04 19.70 -0.18
CA ARG A 180 -6.32 19.54 0.51
C ARG A 180 -6.70 18.08 0.72
N GLY A 181 -6.41 17.22 -0.27
CA GLY A 181 -6.62 15.78 -0.15
C GLY A 181 -5.84 15.17 1.01
N PHE A 182 -4.57 15.54 1.18
CA PHE A 182 -3.74 15.06 2.30
C PHE A 182 -4.25 15.55 3.66
N GLU A 183 -4.66 16.81 3.77
CA GLU A 183 -5.30 17.33 5.00
C GLU A 183 -6.57 16.54 5.37
N LEU A 184 -7.37 16.18 4.36
CA LEU A 184 -8.58 15.38 4.56
C LEU A 184 -8.24 13.95 4.93
N TYR A 185 -7.25 13.33 4.28
CA TYR A 185 -6.74 12.02 4.62
C TYR A 185 -6.32 11.95 6.10
N GLU A 186 -5.55 12.91 6.61
CA GLU A 186 -5.11 12.90 8.02
C GLU A 186 -6.29 12.94 8.98
N ARG A 187 -7.31 13.74 8.67
CA ARG A 187 -8.54 13.84 9.47
C ARG A 187 -9.37 12.56 9.41
N VAL A 188 -9.43 11.91 8.25
CA VAL A 188 -10.12 10.62 8.06
C VAL A 188 -9.38 9.51 8.80
N GLN A 189 -8.05 9.43 8.66
CA GLN A 189 -7.20 8.46 9.34
C GLN A 189 -7.34 8.59 10.85
N LYS A 190 -7.35 9.81 11.39
CA LYS A 190 -7.58 10.05 12.82
C LYS A 190 -8.99 9.63 13.26
N ALA A 191 -10.01 9.94 12.46
CA ALA A 191 -11.38 9.58 12.80
C ALA A 191 -11.66 8.07 12.75
N LEU A 192 -10.80 7.29 12.08
CA LEU A 192 -10.91 5.84 11.95
C LEU A 192 -9.78 5.07 12.62
N GLU A 193 -8.99 5.69 13.50
CA GLU A 193 -7.77 5.07 14.03
C GLU A 193 -7.99 3.68 14.66
N ASP A 194 -9.15 3.46 15.30
CA ASP A 194 -9.53 2.17 15.90
C ASP A 194 -10.32 1.23 14.96
N ILE A 195 -10.59 1.65 13.72
CA ILE A 195 -11.50 0.96 12.79
C ILE A 195 -10.77 0.56 11.49
N ALA A 196 -9.95 1.44 10.95
CA ALA A 196 -9.34 1.26 9.64
C ALA A 196 -7.98 1.95 9.50
N GLU A 197 -7.13 1.33 8.69
CA GLU A 197 -6.02 2.01 8.05
C GLU A 197 -6.49 2.60 6.71
N VAL A 198 -6.29 3.89 6.52
CA VAL A 198 -6.77 4.66 5.36
C VAL A 198 -5.58 4.97 4.46
N ARG A 199 -5.71 4.67 3.17
CA ARG A 199 -4.66 4.85 2.16
C ARG A 199 -4.99 6.00 1.22
N PRO A 200 -4.18 7.06 1.13
CA PRO A 200 -4.36 8.09 0.10
C PRO A 200 -3.91 7.56 -1.27
N GLU A 201 -4.81 7.55 -2.25
CA GLU A 201 -4.57 7.02 -3.61
C GLU A 201 -4.90 8.05 -4.72
N PHE A 202 -4.58 9.32 -4.50
CA PHE A 202 -4.83 10.46 -5.41
C PHE A 202 -3.57 11.28 -5.74
#